data_AF-A0A936GQS3-F1
#
_entry.id   AF-A0A936GQS3-F1
#
_cell.length_a   1.000
_cell.length_b   1.000
_cell.length_c   1.000
_cell.angle_alpha   90.00
_cell.angle_beta   90.00
_cell.angle_gamma   90.00
#
_symmetry.space_group_name_H-M   'P 1'
#
loop_
_entity.id
_entity.type
_entity.pdbx_description
1 polymer ?
#
loop_
_entity_poly.entity_id
_entity_poly.type
_entity_poly.pdbx_seq_one_letter_code
_entity_poly.pdbx_strand_id
1 'polypeptide(L)'
;MDLSGIITIAGYSGLYKVVAQSKNGVIVESLIDKKRMPAYSHYRISALEEISIFGVSEDIALGKSNAKIIDKENYGPASRFKIG
;
A
#
# COMPACT_ATOMS: atom_id res chain seq x y z
N MET A 1 -4.26 11.27 -2.24
CA MET A 1 -3.65 10.53 -1.12
C MET A 1 -2.16 10.53 -1.35
N ASP A 2 -1.38 10.93 -0.35
CA ASP A 2 0.08 10.88 -0.44
C ASP A 2 0.55 9.46 -0.07
N LEU A 3 1.17 8.76 -1.03
CA LEU A 3 1.70 7.41 -0.85
C LEU A 3 3.19 7.44 -0.45
N SER A 4 3.75 8.63 -0.26
CA SER A 4 5.17 8.81 0.02
C SER A 4 5.59 8.07 1.29
N GLY A 5 6.63 7.24 1.16
CA GLY A 5 7.17 6.44 2.27
C GLY A 5 6.29 5.27 2.73
N ILE A 6 5.26 4.90 1.97
CA ILE A 6 4.56 3.62 2.15
C ILE A 6 5.30 2.54 1.35
N ILE A 7 5.58 1.42 2.02
CA ILE A 7 6.32 0.30 1.47
C ILE A 7 5.60 -1.02 1.74
N THR A 8 5.90 -2.00 0.90
CA THR A 8 5.64 -3.42 1.15
C THR A 8 6.96 -4.12 1.44
N ILE A 9 6.91 -5.16 2.26
CA ILE A 9 8.07 -5.98 2.62
C ILE A 9 7.75 -7.41 2.24
N ALA A 10 8.54 -8.01 1.34
CA ALA A 10 8.28 -9.37 0.89
C ALA A 10 8.29 -10.36 2.07
N GLY A 11 7.27 -11.23 2.13
CA GLY A 11 7.07 -12.18 3.22
C GLY A 11 6.29 -11.63 4.42
N TYR A 12 6.03 -10.32 4.45
CA TYR A 12 5.18 -9.68 5.45
C TYR A 12 3.85 -9.26 4.82
N SER A 13 2.75 -9.60 5.50
CA SER A 13 1.43 -9.16 5.08
C SER A 13 1.18 -7.72 5.50
N GLY A 14 0.81 -6.87 4.56
CA GLY A 14 0.33 -5.51 4.83
C GLY A 14 1.25 -4.41 4.30
N LEU A 15 0.85 -3.19 4.63
CA LEU A 15 1.54 -1.97 4.25
C LEU A 15 2.23 -1.35 5.45
N TYR A 16 3.41 -0.81 5.22
CA TYR A 16 4.26 -0.24 6.26
C TYR A 16 4.64 1.17 5.86
N LYS A 17 4.74 2.07 6.84
CA LYS A 17 5.26 3.42 6.66
C LYS A 17 6.65 3.52 7.25
N VAL A 18 7.60 4.09 6.51
CA VAL A 18 8.92 4.39 7.05
C VAL A 18 8.81 5.53 8.06
N VAL A 19 9.28 5.29 9.29
CA VAL A 19 9.23 6.29 10.38
C VAL A 19 10.62 6.77 10.82
N ALA A 20 11.66 5.97 10.59
CA ALA A 20 13.05 6.37 10.88
C ALA A 20 14.05 5.54 10.06
N GLN A 21 15.28 6.05 9.91
CA GLN A 21 16.42 5.27 9.41
C GLN A 21 17.25 4.71 10.57
N SER A 22 17.81 3.53 10.40
CA SER A 22 18.69 2.86 11.36
C SER A 22 20.00 2.47 10.69
N LYS A 23 21.02 2.12 11.49
CA LYS A 23 22.36 1.77 10.99
C LYS A 23 22.37 0.56 10.05
N ASN A 24 21.40 -0.35 10.21
CA ASN A 24 21.28 -1.62 9.48
C ASN A 24 19.99 -1.73 8.64
N GLY A 25 19.29 -0.61 8.40
CA GLY A 25 18.02 -0.62 7.67
C GLY A 25 17.12 0.57 8.04
N VAL A 26 15.82 0.33 8.10
CA VAL A 26 14.82 1.36 8.44
C VAL A 26 13.85 0.86 9.51
N ILE A 27 13.30 1.76 10.30
CA ILE A 27 12.20 1.46 11.21
C ILE A 27 10.90 1.77 10.50
N VAL A 28 9.99 0.80 10.52
CA VAL A 28 8.72 0.87 9.82
C VAL A 28 7.58 0.70 10.80
N GLU A 29 6.45 1.34 10.52
CA GLU A 29 5.22 1.22 11.27
C GLU A 29 4.13 0.61 10.38
N SER A 30 3.49 -0.47 10.83
CA SER A 30 2.38 -1.05 10.08
C SER A 30 1.16 -0.13 10.10
N LEU A 31 0.53 0.04 8.94
CA LEU A 31 -0.63 0.90 8.80
C LEU A 31 -1.89 0.32 9.47
N ILE A 32 -1.91 -0.98 9.74
CA ILE A 32 -3.08 -1.70 10.28
C ILE A 32 -3.05 -1.67 11.81
N ASP A 33 -1.96 -2.13 12.40
CA ASP A 33 -1.85 -2.37 13.85
C ASP A 33 -0.99 -1.32 14.59
N LYS A 34 -0.43 -0.33 13.85
CA LYS A 34 0.46 0.71 14.38
C LYS A 34 1.70 0.18 15.11
N LYS A 35 2.06 -1.09 14.88
CA LYS A 35 3.26 -1.67 15.47
C LYS A 35 4.49 -1.29 14.68
N ARG A 36 5.58 -1.07 15.40
CA ARG A 36 6.88 -0.74 14.83
C ARG A 36 7.77 -1.97 14.77
N MET A 37 8.46 -2.12 13.65
CA MET A 37 9.47 -3.18 13.49
C MET A 37 10.66 -2.65 12.69
N PRO A 38 11.86 -3.21 12.93
CA PRO A 38 13.00 -2.96 12.06
C PRO A 38 12.82 -3.72 10.74
N ALA A 39 12.90 -3.01 9.62
CA ALA A 39 13.06 -3.59 8.29
C ALA A 39 14.54 -3.52 7.90
N TYR A 40 15.19 -4.68 7.84
CA TYR A 40 16.61 -4.79 7.55
C TYR A 40 16.87 -4.70 6.05
N SER A 41 18.09 -4.31 5.66
CA SER A 41 18.48 -4.15 4.25
C SER A 41 18.41 -5.42 3.39
N HIS A 42 18.36 -6.61 4.01
CA HIS A 42 18.20 -7.88 3.29
C HIS A 42 16.74 -8.20 2.95
N TYR A 43 15.78 -7.46 3.50
CA TYR A 43 14.39 -7.58 3.10
C TYR A 43 14.18 -6.97 1.72
N ARG A 44 13.38 -7.64 0.89
CA ARG A 44 12.97 -7.09 -0.40
C ARG A 44 11.84 -6.10 -0.13
N ILE A 45 12.18 -4.81 -0.17
CA ILE A 45 11.28 -3.69 0.07
C ILE A 45 10.86 -3.10 -1.27
N SER A 46 9.57 -2.78 -1.43
CA SER A 46 9.05 -2.10 -2.61
C SER A 46 8.20 -0.91 -2.19
N ALA A 47 8.53 0.28 -2.69
CA ALA A 47 7.79 1.50 -2.38
C ALA A 47 6.52 1.60 -3.25
N LEU A 48 5.40 1.94 -2.62
CA LEU A 48 4.12 2.10 -3.32
C LEU A 48 4.08 3.36 -4.20
N GLU A 49 4.95 4.33 -3.92
CA GLU A 49 5.14 5.54 -4.74
C GLU A 49 5.76 5.24 -6.12
N GLU A 50 6.52 4.14 -6.25
CA GLU A 50 7.06 3.70 -7.54
C GLU A 50 6.03 2.90 -8.35
N ILE A 51 5.07 2.27 -7.67
CA ILE A 51 4.04 1.41 -8.25
C ILE A 51 2.73 2.18 -8.47
N SER A 52 2.66 3.47 -8.11
CA SER A 52 1.44 4.27 -8.29
C SER A 52 0.99 4.20 -9.74
N ILE A 53 -0.16 3.55 -9.89
CA ILE A 53 -0.80 3.20 -11.14
C ILE A 53 -0.97 4.50 -11.94
N PHE A 54 -0.34 4.57 -13.11
CA PHE A 54 -0.80 5.45 -14.18
C PHE A 54 -2.21 4.97 -14.55
N GLY A 55 -3.20 5.46 -13.79
CA GLY A 55 -4.60 5.32 -14.13
C GLY A 55 -4.75 5.93 -15.51
N VAL A 56 -5.13 5.09 -16.47
CA VAL A 56 -5.49 5.52 -17.81
C VAL A 56 -6.64 6.51 -17.65
N SER A 57 -6.29 7.77 -17.92
CA SER A 57 -7.16 8.85 -18.34
C SER A 57 -8.23 9.35 -17.37
N GLU A 58 -8.23 10.68 -17.27
CA GLU A 58 -9.31 11.56 -16.81
C GLU A 58 -9.31 11.90 -15.31
N ASP A 59 -8.77 13.10 -15.05
CA ASP A 59 -9.16 14.04 -14.02
C ASP A 59 -10.61 13.85 -13.56
N ILE A 60 -10.81 13.06 -12.53
CA ILE A 60 -12.03 13.11 -11.72
C ILE A 60 -11.59 13.41 -10.30
N ALA A 61 -11.77 14.67 -9.91
CA ALA A 61 -11.54 15.17 -8.57
C ALA A 61 -12.12 14.20 -7.52
N LEU A 62 -11.22 13.67 -6.69
CA LEU A 62 -11.45 12.66 -5.63
C LEU A 62 -12.35 13.15 -4.48
N GLY A 63 -13.15 14.19 -4.68
CA GLY A 63 -14.20 14.62 -3.75
C GLY A 63 -15.54 13.91 -3.97
N LYS A 64 -15.75 13.24 -5.12
CA LYS A 64 -17.05 12.64 -5.48
C LYS A 64 -17.04 11.12 -5.73
N SER A 65 -15.88 10.47 -5.84
CA SER A 65 -15.81 9.06 -6.24
C SER A 65 -16.05 8.05 -5.11
N ASN A 66 -15.89 8.44 -3.85
CA ASN A 66 -16.20 7.52 -2.73
C ASN A 66 -17.69 7.14 -2.66
N ALA A 67 -18.59 7.93 -3.25
CA ALA A 67 -20.02 7.63 -3.27
C ALA A 67 -20.46 6.70 -4.41
N LYS A 68 -19.68 6.56 -5.50
CA LYS A 68 -20.10 5.77 -6.68
C LYS A 68 -19.57 4.34 -6.72
N ILE A 69 -18.49 4.05 -6.01
CA ILE A 69 -17.94 2.68 -5.97
C ILE A 69 -18.78 1.78 -5.06
N ILE A 70 -19.36 2.36 -3.99
CA ILE A 70 -20.17 1.60 -3.02
C ILE A 70 -21.51 1.14 -3.62
N ASP A 71 -22.02 1.82 -4.66
CA ASP A 71 -23.35 1.54 -5.22
C ASP A 71 -23.34 0.52 -6.37
N LYS A 72 -22.17 0.12 -6.88
CA LYS A 72 -22.09 -0.81 -8.04
C LYS A 72 -21.43 -2.16 -7.74
N GLU A 73 -20.71 -2.30 -6.64
CA GLU A 73 -20.27 -3.61 -6.15
C GLU A 73 -21.02 -3.96 -4.88
N ASN A 74 -22.16 -4.64 -5.07
CA ASN A 74 -22.66 -5.59 -4.07
C ASN A 74 -21.47 -6.38 -3.53
N TYR A 75 -21.31 -6.39 -2.20
CA TYR A 75 -20.29 -7.09 -1.42
C TYR A 75 -20.14 -8.58 -1.80
N GLY A 76 -19.50 -8.86 -2.93
CA GLY A 76 -18.99 -10.18 -3.30
C GLY A 76 -17.52 -10.26 -2.92
N PRO A 77 -17.01 -11.40 -2.41
CA PRO A 77 -15.61 -11.53 -2.02
C PRO A 77 -14.73 -11.30 -3.25
N ALA A 78 -13.80 -10.35 -3.12
CA ALA A 78 -12.84 -9.96 -4.15
C ALA A 78 -12.28 -11.20 -4.87
N SER A 79 -12.58 -11.27 -6.17
CA SER A 79 -12.22 -12.38 -7.06
C SER A 79 -10.72 -12.65 -6.98
N ARG A 80 -10.35 -13.78 -6.37
CA ARG A 80 -8.99 -14.28 -6.27
C ARG A 80 -8.49 -14.65 -7.67
N PHE A 81 -7.56 -13.87 -8.22
CA PHE A 81 -6.92 -14.15 -9.51
C PHE A 81 -6.18 -15.50 -9.41
N LYS A 82 -6.66 -16.50 -10.14
CA LYS A 82 -6.07 -17.84 -10.23
C LYS A 82 -5.32 -17.91 -11.56
N ILE A 83 -4.00 -17.86 -11.51
CA ILE A 83 -3.12 -18.19 -12.64
C ILE A 83 -3.19 -19.69 -12.86
N GLY A 84 -3.57 -20.09 -14.08
CA GLY A 84 -3.61 -21.48 -14.55
C GLY A 84 -2.24 -22.00 -14.96
#